data_AF-A0A1Y1KQ35-F1
#
_entry.id   AF-A0A1Y1KQ35-F1
#
_cell.length_a   1.000
_cell.length_b   1.000
_cell.length_c   1.000
_cell.angle_alpha   90.00
_cell.angle_beta   90.00
_cell.angle_gamma   90.00
#
_symmetry.space_group_name_H-M   'P 1'
#
loop_
_entity.id
_entity.type
_entity.pdbx_description
1 polymer ?
#
loop_
_entity_poly.entity_id
_entity_poly.type
_entity_poly.pdbx_seq_one_letter_code
_entity_poly.pdbx_strand_id
1 'polypeptide(L)'
;MILSNITRTEDCALVVIGLIDLETIVNIVTKVKFNNKANNLHYLGVVLSNLSRHKVVRDAIVETSIQKLLPFTEFDGSVVKRGGIVGTIRNCCFDIERHGWLLSDEVDILPRLLLPLADGTEFSDDEYENMPLELQYLPNDKRREEDPDIRCMLIESITQLCTLRANREIVRSRNAYLILRELHKWEKDRKVLLACENLVDILIRTETEIGKDNIKDAEVPDDLTNVFSKMDKDFLDN
;
A
#
# COMPACT_ATOMS: atom_id res chain seq x y z
N MET A 1 -7.44 14.44 -16.88
CA MET A 1 -6.96 15.57 -16.04
C MET A 1 -8.09 16.38 -15.41
N ILE A 2 -9.13 16.81 -16.14
CA ILE A 2 -10.24 17.57 -15.52
C ILE A 2 -10.93 16.76 -14.40
N LEU A 3 -11.38 15.53 -14.71
CA LEU A 3 -12.07 14.70 -13.73
C LEU A 3 -11.19 14.41 -12.50
N SER A 4 -9.92 14.08 -12.70
CA SER A 4 -8.96 13.84 -11.61
C SER A 4 -8.76 15.07 -10.71
N ASN A 5 -8.86 16.28 -11.24
CA ASN A 5 -8.77 17.50 -10.45
C ASN A 5 -10.06 17.79 -9.68
N ILE A 6 -11.22 17.62 -10.33
CA ILE A 6 -12.53 17.83 -9.72
C ILE A 6 -12.72 16.87 -8.54
N THR A 7 -12.34 15.60 -8.68
CA THR A 7 -12.51 14.60 -7.60
C THR A 7 -11.59 14.81 -6.39
N ARG A 8 -10.68 15.79 -6.39
CA ARG A 8 -9.81 16.06 -5.23
C ARG A 8 -10.60 16.62 -4.04
N THR A 9 -11.64 17.39 -4.30
CA THR A 9 -12.51 17.93 -3.25
C THR A 9 -13.60 16.93 -2.89
N GLU A 10 -13.98 16.91 -1.61
CA GLU A 10 -14.93 15.94 -1.07
C GLU A 10 -16.31 16.04 -1.72
N ASP A 11 -16.88 17.25 -1.79
CA ASP A 11 -18.20 17.50 -2.38
C ASP A 11 -18.28 17.05 -3.85
N CYS A 12 -17.24 17.38 -4.63
CA CYS A 12 -17.18 17.01 -6.03
C CYS A 12 -16.99 15.49 -6.22
N ALA A 13 -16.22 14.84 -5.34
CA ALA A 13 -16.06 13.38 -5.37
C ALA A 13 -17.40 12.68 -5.14
N LEU A 14 -18.20 13.14 -4.17
CA LEU A 14 -19.54 12.61 -3.90
C LEU A 14 -20.49 12.77 -5.10
N VAL A 15 -20.47 13.93 -5.75
CA VAL A 15 -21.25 14.13 -6.99
C VAL A 15 -20.79 13.17 -8.08
N VAL A 16 -19.48 13.02 -8.29
CA VAL A 16 -18.94 12.10 -9.30
C VAL A 16 -19.33 10.66 -9.00
N ILE A 17 -19.26 10.21 -7.74
CA ILE A 17 -19.68 8.86 -7.31
C ILE A 17 -21.11 8.55 -7.77
N GLY A 18 -22.04 9.51 -7.66
CA GLY A 18 -23.42 9.34 -8.11
C GLY A 18 -23.63 9.35 -9.63
N LEU A 19 -22.61 9.74 -10.41
CA LEU A 19 -22.71 9.91 -11.87
C LEU A 19 -21.96 8.84 -12.68
N ILE A 20 -21.07 8.09 -12.04
CA ILE A 20 -20.22 7.11 -12.72
C ILE A 20 -20.59 5.69 -12.30
N ASP A 21 -20.33 4.73 -13.18
CA ASP A 21 -20.23 3.33 -12.81
C ASP A 21 -18.78 3.00 -12.40
N LEU A 22 -18.59 2.65 -11.13
CA LEU A 22 -17.29 2.35 -10.55
C LEU A 22 -16.65 1.11 -11.20
N GLU A 23 -17.45 0.08 -11.50
CA GLU A 23 -16.95 -1.14 -12.11
C GLU A 23 -16.39 -0.86 -13.51
N THR A 24 -17.09 -0.03 -14.29
CA THR A 24 -16.59 0.46 -15.58
C THR A 24 -15.25 1.18 -15.43
N ILE A 25 -15.07 2.06 -14.43
CA ILE A 25 -13.78 2.73 -14.22
C ILE A 25 -12.69 1.71 -13.92
N VAL A 26 -12.93 0.77 -13.00
CA VAL A 26 -11.95 -0.28 -12.67
C VAL A 26 -11.58 -1.06 -13.93
N ASN A 27 -12.58 -1.51 -14.70
CA ASN A 27 -12.37 -2.29 -15.92
C ASN A 27 -11.57 -1.51 -16.99
N ILE A 28 -11.73 -0.18 -17.08
CA ILE A 28 -10.92 0.65 -17.98
C ILE A 28 -9.49 0.75 -17.46
N VAL A 29 -9.34 1.05 -16.17
CA VAL A 29 -8.03 1.22 -15.53
C VAL A 29 -7.23 -0.07 -15.64
N THR A 30 -7.85 -1.24 -15.49
CA THR A 30 -7.16 -2.55 -15.54
C THR A 30 -7.00 -3.12 -16.95
N LYS A 31 -7.27 -2.34 -18.02
CA LYS A 31 -7.04 -2.72 -19.41
C LYS A 31 -5.94 -1.87 -20.06
N VAL A 32 -4.80 -2.48 -20.39
CA VAL A 32 -3.63 -1.79 -20.97
C VAL A 32 -3.96 -1.15 -22.34
N LYS A 33 -4.80 -1.80 -23.15
CA LYS A 33 -5.24 -1.30 -24.47
C LYS A 33 -6.77 -1.18 -24.53
N PHE A 34 -7.35 -0.38 -23.62
CA PHE A 34 -8.80 -0.23 -23.55
C PHE A 34 -9.42 0.39 -24.82
N ASN A 35 -8.74 1.38 -25.43
CA ASN A 35 -9.26 2.07 -26.62
C ASN A 35 -8.24 2.10 -27.76
N ASN A 36 -8.76 2.17 -28.99
CA ASN A 36 -7.96 2.23 -30.23
C ASN A 36 -7.52 3.66 -30.59
N LYS A 37 -7.82 4.66 -29.75
CA LYS A 37 -7.64 6.09 -30.08
C LYS A 37 -6.31 6.67 -29.59
N ALA A 38 -5.32 5.85 -29.23
CA ALA A 38 -4.03 6.27 -28.66
C ALA A 38 -4.14 7.20 -27.43
N ASN A 39 -5.33 7.33 -26.83
CA ASN A 39 -5.58 8.17 -25.67
C ASN A 39 -5.44 7.32 -24.42
N ASN A 40 -4.35 7.52 -23.69
CA ASN A 40 -4.08 6.77 -22.48
C ASN A 40 -4.90 7.35 -21.30
N LEU A 41 -5.78 6.53 -20.74
CA LEU A 41 -6.69 6.92 -19.65
C LEU A 41 -6.05 6.77 -18.26
N HIS A 42 -4.73 6.97 -18.15
CA HIS A 42 -3.95 6.73 -16.92
C HIS A 42 -4.47 7.52 -15.70
N TYR A 43 -4.94 8.74 -15.93
CA TYR A 43 -5.51 9.60 -14.87
C TYR A 43 -6.80 9.04 -14.25
N LEU A 44 -7.44 8.02 -14.83
CA LEU A 44 -8.54 7.33 -14.16
C LEU A 44 -8.06 6.57 -12.90
N GLY A 45 -6.79 6.17 -12.83
CA GLY A 45 -6.22 5.67 -11.58
C GLY A 45 -6.24 6.72 -10.47
N VAL A 46 -5.92 7.98 -10.80
CA VAL A 46 -5.99 9.10 -9.84
C VAL A 46 -7.42 9.41 -9.43
N VAL A 47 -8.37 9.36 -10.38
CA VAL A 47 -9.81 9.46 -10.06
C VAL A 47 -10.20 8.38 -9.06
N LEU A 48 -9.87 7.12 -9.32
CA LEU A 48 -10.18 6.00 -8.42
C LEU A 48 -9.57 6.18 -7.02
N SER A 49 -8.33 6.64 -6.95
CA SER A 49 -7.66 6.98 -5.68
C SER A 49 -8.42 8.06 -4.90
N ASN A 50 -8.82 9.13 -5.57
CA ASN A 50 -9.56 10.21 -4.94
C ASN A 50 -10.93 9.75 -4.42
N LEU A 51 -11.64 8.92 -5.20
CA LEU A 51 -12.98 8.44 -4.85
C LEU A 51 -12.92 7.40 -3.72
N SER A 52 -11.89 6.55 -3.67
CA SER A 52 -11.70 5.56 -2.61
C SER A 52 -11.38 6.15 -1.23
N ARG A 53 -11.25 7.48 -1.10
CA ARG A 53 -11.27 8.13 0.22
C ARG A 53 -12.64 7.99 0.91
N HIS A 54 -13.70 7.74 0.15
CA HIS A 54 -15.05 7.50 0.68
C HIS A 54 -15.29 6.00 0.93
N LYS A 55 -15.85 5.67 2.10
CA LYS A 55 -16.08 4.27 2.51
C LYS A 55 -16.94 3.49 1.51
N VAL A 56 -18.00 4.09 0.98
CA VAL A 56 -18.89 3.45 -0.02
C VAL A 56 -18.12 2.97 -1.25
N VAL A 57 -17.09 3.69 -1.68
CA VAL A 57 -16.25 3.31 -2.82
C VAL A 57 -15.28 2.21 -2.43
N ARG A 58 -14.69 2.27 -1.23
CA ARG A 58 -13.80 1.21 -0.74
C ARG A 58 -14.52 -0.11 -0.60
N ASP A 59 -15.69 -0.12 0.05
CA ASP A 59 -16.49 -1.33 0.23
C ASP A 59 -16.80 -1.97 -1.14
N ALA A 60 -17.21 -1.18 -2.13
CA ALA A 60 -17.47 -1.67 -3.48
C ALA A 60 -16.20 -2.21 -4.19
N ILE A 61 -15.05 -1.53 -4.04
CA ILE A 61 -13.78 -2.00 -4.63
C ILE A 61 -13.32 -3.30 -3.98
N VAL A 62 -13.32 -3.36 -2.64
CA VAL A 62 -12.93 -4.53 -1.86
C VAL A 62 -13.79 -5.72 -2.28
N GLU A 63 -15.11 -5.56 -2.36
CA GLU A 63 -16.03 -6.66 -2.69
C GLU A 63 -15.88 -7.21 -4.12
N THR A 64 -15.57 -6.37 -5.12
CA THR A 64 -15.73 -6.75 -6.54
C THR A 64 -14.48 -6.68 -7.39
N SER A 65 -13.45 -5.96 -6.93
CA SER A 65 -12.48 -5.36 -7.85
C SER A 65 -11.05 -5.31 -7.32
N ILE A 66 -10.81 -5.52 -6.02
CA ILE A 66 -9.47 -5.35 -5.42
C ILE A 66 -8.42 -6.23 -6.09
N GLN A 67 -8.73 -7.50 -6.33
CA GLN A 67 -7.81 -8.44 -7.00
C GLN A 67 -7.47 -8.02 -8.44
N LYS A 68 -8.37 -7.31 -9.14
CA LYS A 68 -8.11 -6.79 -10.50
C LYS A 68 -7.07 -5.66 -10.47
N LEU A 69 -6.94 -4.96 -9.35
CA LEU A 69 -6.02 -3.83 -9.17
C LEU A 69 -4.60 -4.30 -8.81
N LEU A 70 -4.47 -5.41 -8.05
CA LEU A 70 -3.19 -5.87 -7.50
C LEU A 70 -2.07 -6.08 -8.54
N PRO A 71 -2.31 -6.65 -9.74
CA PRO A 71 -1.25 -6.81 -10.74
C PRO A 71 -0.66 -5.49 -11.25
N PHE A 72 -1.35 -4.38 -11.03
CA PHE A 72 -0.93 -3.06 -11.50
C PHE A 72 -0.10 -2.29 -10.46
N THR A 73 0.25 -2.88 -9.31
CA THR A 73 1.23 -2.30 -8.39
C THR A 73 2.62 -2.19 -9.01
N GLU A 74 2.95 -3.07 -9.97
CA GLU A 74 4.19 -3.09 -10.78
C GLU A 74 3.95 -2.57 -12.21
N PHE A 75 2.93 -1.75 -12.47
CA PHE A 75 2.63 -1.31 -13.83
C PHE A 75 3.66 -0.28 -14.36
N ASP A 76 4.61 -0.73 -15.17
CA ASP A 76 5.67 0.13 -15.72
C ASP A 76 5.21 1.16 -16.76
N GLY A 77 4.08 0.90 -17.43
CA GLY A 77 3.63 1.75 -18.54
C GLY A 77 3.19 3.16 -18.15
N SER A 78 2.96 3.44 -16.86
CA SER A 78 2.64 4.79 -16.38
C SER A 78 2.69 4.89 -14.85
N VAL A 79 3.60 5.73 -14.35
CA VAL A 79 3.69 6.13 -12.94
C VAL A 79 2.36 6.72 -12.43
N VAL A 80 1.68 7.54 -13.24
CA VAL A 80 0.39 8.17 -12.87
C VAL A 80 -0.69 7.11 -12.62
N LYS A 81 -0.76 6.09 -13.48
CA LYS A 81 -1.73 5.00 -13.31
C LYS A 81 -1.38 4.14 -12.11
N ARG A 82 -0.12 3.73 -12.00
CA ARG A 82 0.40 2.90 -10.91
C ARG A 82 0.19 3.57 -9.56
N GLY A 83 0.59 4.83 -9.40
CA GLY A 83 0.38 5.60 -8.17
C GLY A 83 -1.09 5.80 -7.83
N GLY A 84 -1.97 6.00 -8.82
CA GLY A 84 -3.41 6.04 -8.58
C GLY A 84 -3.98 4.70 -8.08
N ILE A 85 -3.51 3.58 -8.63
CA ILE A 85 -3.92 2.24 -8.20
C ILE A 85 -3.39 1.92 -6.80
N VAL A 86 -2.10 2.16 -6.55
CA VAL A 86 -1.49 1.98 -5.23
C VAL A 86 -2.17 2.85 -4.18
N GLY A 87 -2.48 4.12 -4.49
CA GLY A 87 -3.25 4.98 -3.60
C GLY A 87 -4.66 4.47 -3.32
N THR A 88 -5.31 3.86 -4.31
CA THR A 88 -6.62 3.18 -4.13
C THR A 88 -6.50 1.99 -3.18
N ILE A 89 -5.48 1.15 -3.38
CA ILE A 89 -5.21 -0.04 -2.54
C ILE A 89 -4.92 0.41 -1.09
N ARG A 90 -4.05 1.40 -0.91
CA ARG A 90 -3.77 2.01 0.39
C ARG A 90 -5.03 2.47 1.09
N ASN A 91 -5.92 3.15 0.36
CA ASN A 91 -7.17 3.62 0.93
C ASN A 91 -8.04 2.45 1.43
N CYS A 92 -8.11 1.36 0.66
CA CYS A 92 -8.83 0.14 1.06
C CYS A 92 -8.24 -0.51 2.33
N CYS A 93 -6.94 -0.34 2.59
CA CYS A 93 -6.32 -0.83 3.81
C CYS A 93 -6.69 -0.03 5.08
N PHE A 94 -7.41 1.10 5.01
CA PHE A 94 -7.87 1.80 6.24
C PHE A 94 -9.04 1.11 6.95
N ASP A 95 -9.78 0.24 6.26
CA ASP A 95 -10.93 -0.48 6.83
C ASP A 95 -10.45 -1.75 7.55
N ILE A 96 -10.25 -1.64 8.88
CA ILE A 96 -9.66 -2.68 9.74
C ILE A 96 -10.44 -3.99 9.66
N GLU A 97 -11.77 -3.91 9.53
CA GLU A 97 -12.66 -5.06 9.39
C GLU A 97 -12.38 -5.91 8.15
N ARG A 98 -11.68 -5.36 7.15
CA ARG A 98 -11.34 -6.06 5.89
C ARG A 98 -9.96 -6.72 5.93
N HIS A 99 -9.09 -6.39 6.88
CA HIS A 99 -7.68 -6.81 6.85
C HIS A 99 -7.50 -8.33 6.83
N GLY A 100 -8.28 -9.06 7.63
CA GLY A 100 -8.19 -10.52 7.66
C GLY A 100 -8.52 -11.15 6.31
N TRP A 101 -9.51 -10.61 5.58
CA TRP A 101 -9.84 -11.06 4.23
C TRP A 101 -8.78 -10.65 3.20
N LEU A 102 -8.29 -9.40 3.27
CA LEU A 102 -7.23 -8.90 2.38
C LEU A 102 -5.93 -9.72 2.51
N LEU A 103 -5.59 -10.19 3.71
CA LEU A 103 -4.43 -11.03 3.99
C LEU A 103 -4.70 -12.54 3.81
N SER A 104 -5.94 -12.95 3.60
CA SER A 104 -6.28 -14.35 3.34
C SER A 104 -5.77 -14.81 1.98
N ASP A 105 -5.66 -16.12 1.80
CA ASP A 105 -5.23 -16.73 0.53
C ASP A 105 -6.18 -16.42 -0.64
N GLU A 106 -7.40 -15.93 -0.37
CA GLU A 106 -8.33 -15.51 -1.42
C GLU A 106 -7.84 -14.25 -2.14
N VAL A 107 -7.38 -13.24 -1.40
CA VAL A 107 -6.92 -11.96 -1.98
C VAL A 107 -5.40 -11.93 -2.12
N ASP A 108 -4.72 -12.49 -1.12
CA ASP A 108 -3.27 -12.55 -0.99
C ASP A 108 -2.58 -11.21 -1.34
N ILE A 109 -2.96 -10.16 -0.60
CA ILE A 109 -2.51 -8.79 -0.93
C ILE A 109 -1.02 -8.56 -0.63
N LEU A 110 -0.46 -9.25 0.37
CA LEU A 110 0.85 -8.92 0.92
C LEU A 110 1.99 -9.02 -0.11
N PRO A 111 2.10 -10.09 -0.94
CA PRO A 111 3.16 -10.18 -1.95
C PRO A 111 3.08 -9.05 -2.97
N ARG A 112 1.86 -8.59 -3.29
CA ARG A 112 1.60 -7.51 -4.26
C ARG A 112 2.02 -6.13 -3.75
N LEU A 113 2.06 -5.96 -2.42
CA LEU A 113 2.56 -4.75 -1.76
C LEU A 113 4.07 -4.80 -1.55
N LEU A 114 4.64 -5.98 -1.27
CA LEU A 114 6.07 -6.15 -1.03
C LEU A 114 6.91 -6.21 -2.31
N LEU A 115 6.39 -6.78 -3.40
CA LEU A 115 7.14 -6.98 -4.65
C LEU A 115 7.70 -5.68 -5.24
N PRO A 116 6.96 -4.55 -5.27
CA PRO A 116 7.52 -3.27 -5.70
C PRO A 116 8.60 -2.71 -4.76
N LEU A 117 8.66 -3.18 -3.52
CA LEU A 117 9.66 -2.77 -2.53
C LEU A 117 10.93 -3.64 -2.55
N ALA A 118 10.89 -4.76 -3.27
CA ALA A 118 11.99 -5.71 -3.39
C ALA A 118 12.89 -5.43 -4.60
N ASP A 119 14.14 -5.91 -4.52
CA ASP A 119 15.09 -6.02 -5.62
C ASP A 119 15.59 -7.47 -5.75
N GLY A 120 16.59 -7.71 -6.58
CA GLY A 120 17.25 -9.02 -6.72
C GLY A 120 18.18 -9.41 -5.57
N THR A 121 17.94 -8.95 -4.33
CA THR A 121 18.73 -9.39 -3.17
C THR A 121 18.50 -10.87 -2.91
N GLU A 122 19.59 -11.62 -2.74
CA GLU A 122 19.53 -13.04 -2.37
C GLU A 122 19.42 -13.23 -0.85
N PHE A 123 18.58 -14.17 -0.45
CA PHE A 123 18.40 -14.62 0.93
C PHE A 123 18.84 -16.09 1.09
N SER A 124 18.96 -16.56 2.33
CA SER A 124 19.24 -17.98 2.60
C SER A 124 18.01 -18.86 2.29
N ASP A 125 18.21 -20.16 2.11
CA ASP A 125 17.12 -21.09 1.79
C ASP A 125 16.03 -21.11 2.88
N ASP A 126 16.41 -21.08 4.16
CA ASP A 126 15.48 -21.01 5.30
C ASP A 126 14.66 -19.70 5.31
N GLU A 127 15.27 -18.59 4.87
CA GLU A 127 14.59 -17.31 4.72
C GLU A 127 13.61 -17.34 3.54
N TYR A 128 13.97 -17.96 2.43
CA TYR A 128 13.07 -18.12 1.28
C TYR A 128 11.89 -19.04 1.56
N GLU A 129 12.07 -20.12 2.33
CA GLU A 129 11.01 -21.08 2.65
C GLU A 129 9.74 -20.41 3.21
N ASN A 130 9.93 -19.36 4.02
CA ASN A 130 8.84 -18.63 4.66
C ASN A 130 8.37 -17.41 3.85
N MET A 131 9.02 -17.06 2.73
CA MET A 131 8.56 -15.96 1.87
C MET A 131 7.45 -16.40 0.91
N PRO A 132 6.54 -15.48 0.53
CA PRO A 132 5.64 -15.70 -0.61
C PRO A 132 6.40 -16.06 -1.90
N LEU A 133 5.83 -16.94 -2.71
CA LEU A 133 6.47 -17.45 -3.93
C LEU A 133 6.89 -16.34 -4.90
N GLU A 134 6.09 -15.27 -5.02
CA GLU A 134 6.39 -14.14 -5.89
C GLU A 134 7.61 -13.32 -5.46
N LEU A 135 8.10 -13.49 -4.22
CA LEU A 135 9.25 -12.79 -3.67
C LEU A 135 10.51 -13.66 -3.61
N GLN A 136 10.40 -14.96 -3.92
CA GLN A 136 11.53 -15.88 -3.89
C GLN A 136 12.34 -15.77 -5.18
N TYR A 137 13.67 -15.84 -5.05
CA TYR A 137 14.61 -15.91 -6.18
C TYR A 137 14.35 -14.87 -7.29
N LEU A 138 14.10 -13.62 -6.90
CA LEU A 138 13.89 -12.52 -7.83
C LEU A 138 15.11 -12.35 -8.75
N PRO A 139 14.91 -11.99 -10.02
CA PRO A 139 16.02 -11.82 -10.94
C PRO A 139 16.89 -10.63 -10.54
N ASN A 140 18.19 -10.70 -10.83
CA ASN A 140 19.17 -9.65 -10.46
C ASN A 140 18.86 -8.26 -11.04
N ASP A 141 18.05 -8.18 -12.09
CA ASP A 141 17.60 -6.93 -12.70
C ASP A 141 16.25 -6.43 -12.15
N LYS A 142 15.63 -7.14 -11.19
CA LYS A 142 14.46 -6.64 -10.46
C LYS A 142 14.83 -5.37 -9.72
N ARG A 143 14.08 -4.30 -10.00
CA ARG A 143 14.24 -3.00 -9.35
C ARG A 143 13.10 -2.74 -8.40
N ARG A 144 13.40 -1.96 -7.36
CA ARG A 144 12.39 -1.33 -6.51
C ARG A 144 11.65 -0.26 -7.30
N GLU A 145 10.44 0.06 -6.86
CA GLU A 145 9.68 1.22 -7.31
C GLU A 145 10.54 2.49 -7.24
N GLU A 146 10.58 3.26 -8.31
CA GLU A 146 11.42 4.45 -8.44
C GLU A 146 10.79 5.69 -7.78
N ASP A 147 9.45 5.77 -7.76
CA ASP A 147 8.71 6.90 -7.20
C ASP A 147 8.57 6.80 -5.67
N PRO A 148 9.13 7.74 -4.89
CA PRO A 148 9.11 7.68 -3.43
C PRO A 148 7.71 7.79 -2.84
N ASP A 149 6.79 8.53 -3.46
CA ASP A 149 5.42 8.62 -2.96
C ASP A 149 4.69 7.29 -3.14
N ILE A 150 4.94 6.56 -4.23
CA ILE A 150 4.41 5.20 -4.41
C ILE A 150 4.99 4.25 -3.35
N ARG A 151 6.30 4.28 -3.10
CA ARG A 151 6.93 3.46 -2.03
C ARG A 151 6.31 3.76 -0.67
N CYS A 152 6.13 5.04 -0.33
CA CYS A 152 5.48 5.45 0.92
C CYS A 152 4.07 4.87 1.03
N MET A 153 3.26 4.96 -0.04
CA MET A 153 1.90 4.41 -0.04
C MET A 153 1.87 2.88 0.14
N LEU A 154 2.82 2.14 -0.45
CA LEU A 154 2.94 0.69 -0.28
C LEU A 154 3.27 0.33 1.17
N ILE A 155 4.26 1.00 1.76
CA ILE A 155 4.66 0.78 3.15
C ILE A 155 3.49 1.10 4.09
N GLU A 156 2.84 2.25 3.92
CA GLU A 156 1.69 2.64 4.72
C GLU A 156 0.51 1.66 4.59
N SER A 157 0.33 1.04 3.42
CA SER A 157 -0.67 -0.02 3.23
C SER A 157 -0.37 -1.23 4.12
N ILE A 158 0.88 -1.66 4.18
CA ILE A 158 1.32 -2.78 5.03
C ILE A 158 1.22 -2.39 6.51
N THR A 159 1.58 -1.15 6.87
CA THR A 159 1.42 -0.61 8.23
C THR A 159 -0.03 -0.65 8.69
N GLN A 160 -0.98 -0.26 7.83
CA GLN A 160 -2.39 -0.37 8.19
C GLN A 160 -2.78 -1.84 8.41
N LEU A 161 -2.37 -2.77 7.54
CA LEU A 161 -2.67 -4.20 7.71
C LEU A 161 -2.13 -4.76 9.04
N CYS A 162 -1.04 -4.21 9.56
CA CYS A 162 -0.44 -4.58 10.85
C CYS A 162 -1.18 -4.04 12.09
N THR A 163 -2.36 -3.43 11.94
CA THR A 163 -3.13 -2.88 13.07
C THR A 163 -3.52 -3.95 14.08
N LEU A 164 -3.95 -5.13 13.60
CA LEU A 164 -4.39 -6.25 14.44
C LEU A 164 -3.27 -7.28 14.66
N ARG A 165 -3.23 -7.88 15.86
CA ARG A 165 -2.28 -8.93 16.25
C ARG A 165 -2.19 -10.07 15.25
N ALA A 166 -3.32 -10.68 14.91
CA ALA A 166 -3.36 -11.82 13.99
C ALA A 166 -2.72 -11.46 12.63
N ASN A 167 -2.92 -10.23 12.17
CA ASN A 167 -2.34 -9.77 10.91
C ASN A 167 -0.83 -9.53 11.01
N ARG A 168 -0.34 -8.97 12.14
CA ARG A 168 1.10 -8.83 12.37
C ARG A 168 1.79 -10.19 12.39
N GLU A 169 1.18 -11.18 13.03
CA GLU A 169 1.67 -12.55 13.04
C GLU A 169 1.78 -13.12 11.61
N ILE A 170 0.76 -12.92 10.76
CA ILE A 170 0.79 -13.30 9.33
C ILE A 170 1.90 -12.56 8.56
N VAL A 171 2.01 -11.25 8.74
CA VAL A 171 3.02 -10.44 8.02
C VAL A 171 4.44 -10.83 8.43
N ARG A 172 4.68 -11.10 9.72
CA ARG A 172 5.97 -11.62 10.22
C ARG A 172 6.26 -13.03 9.72
N SER A 173 5.28 -13.94 9.77
CA SER A 173 5.48 -15.32 9.33
C SER A 173 5.81 -15.44 7.85
N ARG A 174 5.48 -14.41 7.06
CA ARG A 174 5.78 -14.31 5.63
C ARG A 174 7.09 -13.56 5.32
N ASN A 175 7.96 -13.37 6.31
CA ASN A 175 9.28 -12.76 6.17
C ASN A 175 9.29 -11.33 5.57
N ALA A 176 8.20 -10.57 5.72
CA ALA A 176 8.10 -9.19 5.22
C ALA A 176 9.21 -8.27 5.75
N TYR A 177 9.67 -8.51 6.99
CA TYR A 177 10.78 -7.76 7.61
C TYR A 177 12.07 -7.82 6.77
N LEU A 178 12.37 -8.95 6.12
CA LEU A 178 13.60 -9.08 5.32
C LEU A 178 13.60 -8.13 4.13
N ILE A 179 12.48 -8.04 3.41
CA ILE A 179 12.31 -7.09 2.30
C ILE A 179 12.43 -5.64 2.80
N LEU A 180 11.77 -5.32 3.92
CA LEU A 180 11.79 -3.97 4.49
C LEU A 180 13.16 -3.57 5.03
N ARG A 181 13.93 -4.52 5.58
CA ARG A 181 15.30 -4.30 6.04
C ARG A 181 16.22 -3.93 4.87
N GLU A 182 16.14 -4.65 3.75
CA GLU A 182 16.94 -4.32 2.56
C GLU A 182 16.45 -3.04 1.88
N LEU A 183 15.14 -2.76 1.89
CA LEU A 183 14.60 -1.47 1.47
C LEU A 183 15.17 -0.32 2.31
N HIS A 184 15.15 -0.43 3.64
CA HIS A 184 15.66 0.60 4.56
C HIS A 184 17.14 0.93 4.31
N LYS A 185 17.98 -0.08 4.09
CA LYS A 185 19.41 0.12 3.75
C LYS A 185 19.62 0.85 2.42
N TRP A 186 18.74 0.63 1.45
CA TRP A 186 18.85 1.19 0.11
C TRP A 186 18.24 2.59 -0.01
N GLU A 187 17.19 2.87 0.77
CA GLU A 187 16.37 4.07 0.65
C GLU A 187 17.14 5.34 1.04
N LYS A 188 16.84 6.43 0.32
CA LYS A 188 17.47 7.74 0.50
C LYS A 188 16.46 8.83 0.80
N ASP A 189 15.20 8.63 0.40
CA ASP A 189 14.12 9.55 0.71
C ASP A 189 13.73 9.43 2.18
N ARG A 190 13.86 10.54 2.91
CA ARG A 190 13.63 10.57 4.37
C ARG A 190 12.19 10.25 4.75
N LYS A 191 11.22 10.64 3.92
CA LYS A 191 9.81 10.33 4.17
C LYS A 191 9.56 8.84 4.05
N VAL A 192 10.17 8.19 3.05
CA VAL A 192 10.08 6.74 2.87
C VAL A 192 10.83 6.00 3.99
N LEU A 193 12.02 6.48 4.40
CA LEU A 193 12.75 5.93 5.55
C LEU A 193 11.91 5.95 6.82
N LEU A 194 11.32 7.11 7.15
CA LEU A 194 10.46 7.24 8.33
C LEU A 194 9.26 6.30 8.28
N ALA A 195 8.59 6.20 7.12
CA ALA A 195 7.50 5.25 6.93
C ALA A 195 7.96 3.80 7.12
N CYS A 196 9.15 3.45 6.60
CA CYS A 196 9.75 2.13 6.72
C CYS A 196 10.09 1.81 8.18
N GLU A 197 10.72 2.73 8.90
CA GLU A 197 11.07 2.61 10.32
C GLU A 197 9.83 2.38 11.18
N ASN A 198 8.77 3.16 10.96
CA ASN A 198 7.49 2.97 11.65
C ASN A 198 6.89 1.56 11.45
N LEU A 199 7.03 0.98 10.25
CA LEU A 199 6.57 -0.38 9.98
C LEU A 199 7.51 -1.42 10.61
N VAL A 200 8.82 -1.25 10.45
CA VAL A 200 9.83 -2.15 11.00
C VAL A 200 9.71 -2.22 12.52
N ASP A 201 9.50 -1.09 13.20
CA ASP A 201 9.31 -1.03 14.66
C ASP A 201 8.13 -1.88 15.15
N ILE A 202 7.08 -2.01 14.34
CA ILE A 202 5.95 -2.91 14.64
C ILE A 202 6.36 -4.38 14.45
N LEU A 203 7.08 -4.68 13.37
CA LEU A 203 7.41 -6.06 12.98
C LEU A 203 8.52 -6.67 13.82
N ILE A 204 9.47 -5.90 14.34
CA ILE A 204 10.55 -6.42 15.20
C ILE A 204 10.08 -6.72 16.63
N ARG A 205 9.00 -6.08 17.09
CA ARG A 205 8.45 -6.29 18.42
C ARG A 205 7.58 -7.54 18.46
N THR A 206 7.69 -8.28 19.55
CA THR A 206 6.80 -9.40 19.88
C THR A 206 5.41 -8.90 20.30
N GLU A 207 4.41 -9.77 20.20
CA GLU A 207 3.05 -9.44 20.66
C GLU A 207 2.99 -9.20 22.18
N THR A 208 3.90 -9.81 22.95
CA THR A 208 4.05 -9.54 24.39
C THR A 208 4.60 -8.14 24.67
N GLU A 209 5.51 -7.62 23.84
CA GLU A 209 6.02 -6.25 23.96
C GLU A 209 5.00 -5.20 23.52
N ILE A 210 4.19 -5.50 22.49
CA ILE A 210 3.12 -4.61 22.02
C ILE A 210 1.96 -4.56 23.03
N GLY A 211 1.58 -5.70 23.61
CA GLY A 211 0.60 -5.77 24.70
C GLY A 211 -0.84 -5.38 24.32
N LYS A 212 -1.14 -5.22 23.03
CA LYS A 212 -2.45 -4.81 22.49
C LYS A 212 -2.78 -5.61 21.23
N ASP A 213 -3.99 -6.17 21.18
CA ASP A 213 -4.46 -6.86 19.98
C ASP A 213 -4.67 -5.86 18.83
N ASN A 214 -5.26 -4.70 19.11
CA ASN A 214 -5.34 -3.59 18.18
C ASN A 214 -4.43 -2.45 18.65
N ILE A 215 -3.43 -2.09 17.85
CA ILE A 215 -2.46 -1.03 18.19
C ILE A 215 -3.14 0.34 18.33
N LYS A 216 -4.24 0.58 17.63
CA LYS A 216 -4.98 1.84 17.71
C LYS A 216 -5.72 2.02 19.04
N ASP A 217 -5.80 0.98 19.88
CA ASP A 217 -6.36 1.02 21.23
C ASP A 217 -5.28 1.35 22.30
N ALA A 218 -4.06 1.68 21.88
CA ALA A 218 -3.03 2.18 22.76
C ALA A 218 -3.29 3.67 23.09
N GLU A 219 -3.40 3.99 24.37
CA GLU A 219 -3.48 5.38 24.82
C GLU A 219 -2.07 5.99 24.78
N VAL A 220 -1.90 7.02 23.95
CA VAL A 220 -0.65 7.78 23.86
C VAL A 220 -0.85 9.13 24.56
N PRO A 221 -0.16 9.39 25.67
CA PRO A 221 -0.16 10.69 26.34
C PRO A 221 0.15 11.86 25.38
N ASP A 222 -0.52 12.99 25.56
CA ASP A 222 -0.38 14.18 24.68
C ASP A 222 1.05 14.73 24.64
N ASP A 223 1.78 14.65 25.76
CA ASP A 223 3.19 15.06 25.85
C ASP A 223 4.07 14.21 24.95
N LEU A 224 3.86 12.89 24.92
CA LEU A 224 4.57 11.97 24.03
C LEU A 224 4.19 12.20 22.56
N THR A 225 2.92 12.45 22.26
CA THR A 225 2.46 12.77 20.89
C THR A 225 3.18 13.99 20.31
N ASN A 226 3.36 15.04 21.12
CA ASN A 226 4.09 16.24 20.71
C ASN A 226 5.59 15.98 20.52
N VAL A 227 6.19 15.15 21.39
CA VAL A 227 7.60 14.75 21.27
C VAL A 227 7.83 13.96 19.99
N PHE A 228 7.01 12.94 19.70
CA PHE A 228 7.11 12.15 18.47
C PHE A 228 6.90 13.00 17.23
N SER A 229 5.88 13.86 17.21
CA SER A 229 5.63 14.77 16.08
C SER A 229 6.81 15.71 15.83
N LYS A 230 7.50 16.16 16.89
CA LYS A 230 8.70 16.98 16.77
C LYS A 230 9.89 16.16 16.26
N MET A 231 10.10 14.95 16.77
CA MET A 231 11.16 14.05 16.31
C MET A 231 11.01 13.73 14.82
N ASP A 232 9.79 13.42 14.37
CA ASP A 232 9.48 13.17 12.96
C ASP A 232 9.78 14.41 12.11
N LYS A 233 9.37 15.59 12.57
CA LYS A 233 9.65 16.85 11.86
C LYS A 233 11.15 17.14 11.77
N ASP A 234 11.86 17.04 12.89
CA ASP A 234 13.32 17.23 12.93
C ASP A 234 14.02 16.18 12.05
N PHE A 235 13.50 14.95 11.99
CA PHE A 235 13.98 13.93 11.06
C PHE A 235 13.60 14.23 9.60
N LEU A 236 12.53 14.94 9.28
CA LEU A 236 12.21 15.25 7.87
C LEU A 236 12.94 16.50 7.36
N ASP A 237 13.27 17.43 8.24
CA ASP A 237 13.88 18.74 7.91
C ASP A 237 15.41 18.70 7.71
N ASN A 238 16.08 17.61 8.11
CA ASN A 238 17.54 17.45 8.01
C ASN A 238 18.02 16.85 6.68
#